data_AF-A0A183NP13-F1
#
_entry.id   AF-A0A183NP13-F1
#
_cell.length_a   1.000
_cell.length_b   1.000
_cell.length_c   1.000
_cell.angle_alpha   90.00
_cell.angle_beta   90.00
_cell.angle_gamma   90.00
#
_symmetry.space_group_name_H-M   'P 1'
#
loop_
_entity.id
_entity.type
_entity.pdbx_description
1 polymer ?
#
loop_
_entity_poly.entity_id
_entity_poly.type
_entity_poly.pdbx_seq_one_letter_code
_entity_poly.pdbx_strand_id
1 'polypeptide(L)'
;MKTSTSEGKHGIQWTVQNQLDDLGFTDDLALLFHTQEQMQKKIANVAAVSASVGLNMYKGKSKILTYKTENTNPITLDGETMEDVESFTYMGSIIDEQGGSDADIKARFGKALPAFLQLKNIWNSKRLSINQY
;
A
#
# COMPACT_ATOMS: atom_id res chain seq x y z
N MET A 1 6.09 -14.67 -23.42
CA MET A 1 6.74 -13.42 -22.97
C MET A 1 6.63 -12.41 -24.11
N LYS A 2 5.73 -11.42 -24.01
CA LYS A 2 5.59 -10.37 -25.03
C LYS A 2 6.47 -9.20 -24.61
N THR A 3 7.39 -8.80 -25.48
CA THR A 3 8.27 -7.64 -25.31
C THR A 3 7.50 -6.36 -25.62
N SER A 4 7.42 -5.45 -24.65
CA SER A 4 6.84 -4.12 -24.83
C SER A 4 7.91 -3.16 -25.31
N THR A 5 8.01 -2.99 -26.62
CA THR A 5 8.77 -1.91 -27.26
C THR A 5 7.78 -0.90 -27.83
N SER A 6 7.68 0.26 -27.18
CA SER A 6 7.25 1.50 -27.85
C SER A 6 7.83 2.70 -27.09
N GLU A 7 8.47 3.60 -27.85
CA GLU A 7 9.12 4.84 -27.41
C GLU A 7 8.09 5.94 -27.04
N GLY A 8 7.01 5.55 -26.36
CA GLY A 8 6.03 6.47 -25.79
C GLY A 8 6.17 6.50 -24.26
N LYS A 9 5.97 7.66 -23.64
CA LYS A 9 5.77 7.74 -22.18
C LYS A 9 4.47 7.00 -21.84
N HIS A 10 4.59 5.74 -21.44
CA HIS A 10 3.48 4.98 -20.87
C HIS A 10 3.47 5.23 -19.37
N GLY A 11 2.81 6.33 -18.98
CA GLY A 11 2.64 6.74 -17.60
C GLY A 11 1.93 8.09 -17.54
N ILE A 12 0.98 8.23 -16.63
CA ILE A 12 0.27 9.50 -16.41
C ILE A 12 1.23 10.44 -15.66
N GLN A 13 1.72 11.47 -16.35
CA GLN A 13 2.61 12.49 -15.78
C GLN A 13 1.79 13.68 -15.28
N TRP A 14 1.75 13.91 -13.96
CA TRP A 14 1.30 15.18 -13.39
C TRP A 14 2.38 15.75 -12.45
N THR A 15 2.70 17.03 -12.62
CA THR A 15 3.85 17.73 -12.02
C THR A 15 3.73 17.99 -10.52
N VAL A 16 4.91 18.11 -9.89
CA VAL A 16 5.36 18.07 -8.47
C VAL A 16 4.72 19.10 -7.49
N GLN A 17 3.44 19.43 -7.64
CA GLN A 17 2.55 19.78 -6.51
C GLN A 17 1.41 18.76 -6.35
N ASN A 18 1.30 17.86 -7.33
CA ASN A 18 0.38 16.74 -7.43
C ASN A 18 1.16 15.42 -7.39
N GLN A 19 2.10 15.29 -6.45
CA GLN A 19 2.86 14.05 -6.34
C GLN A 19 2.06 13.04 -5.54
N LEU A 20 1.77 11.91 -6.17
CA LEU A 20 1.14 10.77 -5.55
C LEU A 20 2.11 9.62 -5.80
N ASP A 21 2.73 9.14 -4.73
CA ASP A 21 3.58 7.96 -4.79
C ASP A 21 2.65 6.75 -4.92
N ASP A 22 2.30 6.42 -6.16
CA ASP A 22 1.65 5.15 -6.45
C ASP A 22 2.69 4.04 -6.25
N LEU A 23 2.46 3.23 -5.24
CA LEU A 23 3.18 1.99 -5.01
C LEU A 23 2.52 0.85 -5.81
N GLY A 24 2.19 1.10 -7.09
CA GLY A 24 1.34 0.26 -7.92
C GLY A 24 1.78 -1.21 -7.94
N PHE A 25 1.07 -2.04 -7.19
CA PHE A 25 1.20 -3.50 -7.21
C PHE A 25 0.01 -4.08 -7.96
N THR A 26 0.16 -4.26 -9.27
CA THR A 26 -0.76 -4.82 -10.30
C THR A 26 -2.25 -4.41 -10.28
N ASP A 27 -2.93 -4.42 -9.13
CA ASP A 27 -4.35 -4.09 -8.95
C ASP A 27 -4.62 -3.14 -7.75
N ASP A 28 -3.65 -2.93 -6.84
CA ASP A 28 -3.82 -2.12 -5.61
C ASP A 28 -3.23 -0.71 -5.75
N LEU A 29 -4.03 0.31 -5.42
CA LEU A 29 -3.67 1.73 -5.47
C LEU A 29 -3.79 2.36 -4.07
N ALA A 30 -2.72 3.01 -3.60
CA ALA A 30 -2.71 3.77 -2.34
C ALA A 30 -2.57 5.27 -2.63
N LEU A 31 -3.45 6.09 -2.07
CA LEU A 31 -3.49 7.54 -2.29
C LEU A 31 -3.32 8.30 -0.97
N LEU A 32 -2.47 9.34 -0.95
CA LEU A 32 -2.20 10.18 0.23
C LEU A 32 -2.68 11.60 0.01
N PHE A 33 -3.39 12.17 1.00
CA PHE A 33 -3.93 13.54 0.94
C PHE A 33 -3.81 14.28 2.27
N HIS A 34 -3.78 15.60 2.18
CA HIS A 34 -3.71 16.47 3.37
C HIS A 34 -5.08 16.93 3.86
N THR A 35 -6.08 16.98 2.97
CA THR A 35 -7.43 17.42 3.33
C THR A 35 -8.49 16.45 2.85
N GLN A 36 -9.59 16.42 3.59
CA GLN A 36 -10.72 15.56 3.28
C GLN A 36 -11.40 15.94 1.95
N GLU A 37 -11.52 17.23 1.66
CA GLU A 37 -12.05 17.70 0.37
C GLU A 37 -11.20 17.26 -0.82
N GLN A 38 -9.87 17.27 -0.66
CA GLN A 38 -8.95 16.78 -1.70
C GLN A 38 -9.14 15.28 -1.91
N MET A 39 -9.28 14.53 -0.82
CA MET A 39 -9.53 13.09 -0.86
C MET A 39 -10.83 12.76 -1.62
N GLN A 40 -11.95 13.39 -1.27
CA GLN A 40 -13.24 13.16 -1.93
C GLN A 40 -13.19 13.48 -3.43
N LYS A 41 -12.61 14.64 -3.81
CA LYS A 41 -12.46 15.05 -5.22
C LYS A 41 -11.61 14.05 -6.01
N LYS A 42 -10.53 13.55 -5.42
CA LYS A 42 -9.62 12.62 -6.09
C LYS A 42 -10.18 11.21 -6.19
N ILE A 43 -10.88 10.71 -5.17
CA ILE A 43 -11.57 9.41 -5.26
C ILE A 43 -12.62 9.43 -6.38
N ALA A 44 -13.42 10.50 -6.47
CA ALA A 44 -14.38 10.66 -7.56
C ALA A 44 -13.70 10.71 -8.95
N ASN A 45 -12.55 11.39 -9.05
CA ASN A 45 -11.78 11.44 -10.29
C ASN A 45 -11.21 10.07 -10.67
N VAL A 46 -10.58 9.38 -9.73
CA VAL A 46 -10.02 8.03 -9.95
C VAL A 46 -11.12 7.04 -10.35
N ALA A 47 -12.29 7.10 -9.72
CA ALA A 47 -13.44 6.28 -10.10
C ALA A 47 -13.89 6.56 -11.55
N ALA A 48 -14.04 7.84 -11.91
CA ALA A 48 -14.44 8.24 -13.27
C ALA A 48 -13.41 7.84 -14.34
N VAL A 49 -12.12 8.06 -14.07
CA VAL A 49 -11.03 7.68 -14.99
C VAL A 49 -10.94 6.16 -15.12
N SER A 50 -11.05 5.42 -14.01
CA SER A 50 -11.08 3.96 -14.02
C SER A 50 -12.23 3.44 -14.89
N ALA A 51 -13.44 3.96 -14.68
CA ALA A 51 -14.60 3.59 -15.49
C ALA A 51 -14.40 3.88 -16.98
N SER A 52 -13.74 5.00 -17.33
CA SER A 52 -13.47 5.35 -18.73
C SER A 52 -12.53 4.37 -19.46
N VAL A 53 -11.69 3.64 -18.71
CA VAL A 53 -10.81 2.59 -19.23
C VAL A 53 -11.34 1.18 -18.99
N GLY A 54 -12.59 1.04 -18.53
CA GLY A 54 -13.25 -0.25 -18.27
C GLY A 54 -12.82 -0.93 -16.96
N LEU A 55 -12.17 -0.20 -16.04
CA LEU A 55 -11.84 -0.67 -14.70
C LEU A 55 -12.92 -0.23 -13.71
N ASN A 56 -13.14 -1.03 -12.66
CA ASN A 56 -14.08 -0.71 -11.59
C ASN A 56 -13.37 -0.73 -10.24
N MET A 57 -13.60 0.30 -9.43
CA MET A 57 -13.10 0.32 -8.06
C MET A 57 -13.93 -0.62 -7.20
N TYR A 58 -13.28 -1.60 -6.56
CA TYR A 58 -13.96 -2.53 -5.69
C TYR A 58 -14.25 -1.89 -4.33
N LYS A 59 -15.45 -1.32 -4.19
CA LYS A 59 -15.90 -0.56 -3.01
C LYS A 59 -15.66 -1.30 -1.69
N GLY A 60 -15.92 -2.61 -1.65
CA GLY A 60 -15.73 -3.44 -0.45
C GLY A 60 -14.28 -3.67 0.00
N LYS A 61 -13.27 -3.28 -0.80
CA LYS A 61 -11.85 -3.26 -0.39
C LYS A 61 -11.29 -1.85 -0.32
N SER A 62 -12.03 -0.84 -0.79
CA SER A 62 -11.61 0.54 -0.70
C SER A 62 -11.76 1.02 0.74
N LYS A 63 -10.61 1.25 1.39
CA LYS A 63 -10.51 1.66 2.79
C LYS A 63 -9.87 3.03 2.89
N ILE A 64 -10.16 3.73 3.97
CA ILE A 64 -9.56 5.01 4.33
C ILE A 64 -8.87 4.85 5.65
N LEU A 65 -7.68 5.44 5.77
CA LEU A 65 -6.98 5.54 7.03
C LEU A 65 -6.65 7.01 7.24
N THR A 66 -6.93 7.47 8.45
CA THR A 66 -6.76 8.86 8.84
C THR A 66 -5.65 8.96 9.87
N TYR A 67 -4.72 9.89 9.67
CA TYR A 67 -3.59 10.11 10.56
C TYR A 67 -3.75 11.45 11.29
N LYS A 68 -3.69 11.44 12.64
CA LYS A 68 -3.68 12.64 13.51
C LYS A 68 -4.89 13.58 13.39
N THR A 69 -5.97 13.19 12.74
CA THR A 69 -7.19 14.00 12.65
C THR A 69 -8.42 13.13 12.88
N GLU A 70 -9.40 13.66 13.60
CA GLU A 70 -10.71 13.00 13.71
C GLU A 70 -11.46 13.22 12.39
N ASN A 71 -11.91 12.11 11.79
CA ASN A 71 -12.64 12.14 10.53
C ASN A 71 -14.05 12.68 10.81
N THR A 72 -14.29 13.96 10.48
CA THR A 72 -15.57 14.61 10.83
C THR A 72 -16.66 14.34 9.81
N ASN A 73 -16.30 14.00 8.56
CA ASN A 73 -17.26 13.65 7.52
C ASN A 73 -17.00 12.24 6.97
N PRO A 74 -18.02 11.53 6.46
CA PRO A 74 -17.80 10.30 5.71
C PRO A 74 -17.29 10.61 4.30
N ILE A 75 -16.30 9.84 3.82
CA ILE A 75 -15.91 9.83 2.41
C ILE A 75 -16.72 8.77 1.68
N THR A 76 -17.16 9.09 0.46
CA THR A 76 -18.04 8.22 -0.32
C THR A 76 -17.44 7.88 -1.68
N LEU A 77 -17.68 6.65 -2.14
CA LEU A 77 -17.37 6.15 -3.47
C LEU A 77 -18.67 5.67 -4.10
N ASP A 78 -19.11 6.34 -5.17
CA ASP A 78 -20.40 6.09 -5.84
C ASP A 78 -21.60 6.05 -4.87
N GLY A 79 -21.60 6.95 -3.89
CA GLY A 79 -22.67 7.05 -2.88
C GLY A 79 -22.57 6.07 -1.71
N GLU A 80 -21.62 5.13 -1.71
CA GLU A 80 -21.36 4.23 -0.59
C GLU A 80 -20.23 4.80 0.28
N THR A 81 -20.45 4.83 1.60
CA THR A 81 -19.42 5.24 2.57
C THR A 81 -18.27 4.24 2.57
N MET A 82 -17.05 4.72 2.38
CA MET A 82 -15.84 3.90 2.49
C MET A 82 -15.55 3.56 3.96
N GLU A 83 -15.01 2.37 4.21
CA GLU A 83 -14.65 1.93 5.55
C GLU A 83 -13.44 2.73 6.07
N ASP A 84 -13.59 3.36 7.24
CA ASP A 84 -12.47 3.98 7.98
C ASP A 84 -11.80 2.89 8.83
N VAL A 85 -10.49 2.73 8.66
CA VAL A 85 -9.70 1.68 9.32
C VAL A 85 -8.55 2.27 10.10
N GLU A 86 -8.29 1.71 11.28
CA GLU A 86 -7.15 2.10 12.13
C GLU A 86 -5.82 1.55 11.58
N SER A 87 -5.87 0.48 10.77
CA SER A 87 -4.69 -0.05 10.09
C SER A 87 -5.05 -0.84 8.84
N PHE A 88 -4.10 -0.93 7.91
CA PHE A 88 -4.15 -1.84 6.77
C PHE A 88 -2.76 -2.37 6.43
N THR A 89 -2.73 -3.51 5.74
CA THR A 89 -1.47 -4.08 5.23
C THR A 89 -1.33 -3.73 3.76
N TYR A 90 -0.22 -3.13 3.40
CA TYR A 90 0.10 -2.76 2.04
C TYR A 90 1.50 -3.21 1.66
N MET A 91 1.61 -4.00 0.60
CA MET A 91 2.86 -4.65 0.17
C MET A 91 3.59 -5.40 1.30
N GLY A 92 2.82 -5.98 2.24
CA GLY A 92 3.36 -6.70 3.39
C GLY A 92 3.86 -5.82 4.54
N SER A 93 3.77 -4.50 4.42
CA SER A 93 4.01 -3.55 5.50
C SER A 93 2.69 -3.16 6.18
N ILE A 94 2.69 -3.06 7.51
CA ILE A 94 1.56 -2.53 8.25
C ILE A 94 1.63 -1.01 8.27
N ILE A 95 0.54 -0.36 7.87
CA ILE A 95 0.33 1.08 7.97
C ILE A 95 -0.79 1.28 8.97
N ASP A 96 -0.55 2.03 10.04
CA ASP A 96 -1.52 2.34 11.08
C ASP A 96 -1.78 3.85 11.19
N GLU A 97 -2.83 4.20 11.93
CA GLU A 97 -3.22 5.57 12.27
C GLU A 97 -2.18 6.33 13.12
N GLN A 98 -1.13 5.66 13.60
CA GLN A 98 -0.01 6.30 14.28
C GLN A 98 1.09 6.73 13.29
N GLY A 99 0.99 6.32 12.02
CA GLY A 99 1.90 6.70 10.93
C GLY A 99 3.34 6.23 11.16
N GLY A 100 3.54 5.35 12.13
CA GLY A 100 4.84 4.82 12.52
C GLY A 100 5.11 3.46 11.88
N SER A 101 6.31 2.93 12.12
CA SER A 101 6.67 1.56 11.71
C SER A 101 6.59 0.56 12.86
N ASP A 102 6.18 0.98 14.06
CA ASP A 102 6.22 0.17 15.27
C ASP A 102 5.38 -1.11 15.14
N ALA A 103 4.16 -1.00 14.60
CA ALA A 103 3.30 -2.16 14.36
C ALA A 103 3.92 -3.12 13.34
N ASP A 104 4.48 -2.59 12.25
CA ASP A 104 5.14 -3.38 11.22
C ASP A 104 6.39 -4.10 11.76
N ILE A 105 7.26 -3.38 12.47
CA ILE A 105 8.46 -3.91 13.10
C ILE A 105 8.08 -5.01 14.08
N LYS A 106 7.07 -4.77 14.94
CA LYS A 106 6.60 -5.77 15.90
C LYS A 106 6.06 -7.01 15.21
N ALA A 107 5.30 -6.87 14.14
CA ALA A 107 4.77 -7.99 13.37
C ALA A 107 5.88 -8.78 12.66
N ARG A 108 6.84 -8.10 12.04
CA ARG A 108 8.01 -8.72 11.39
C ARG A 108 8.89 -9.44 12.41
N PHE A 109 9.16 -8.81 13.55
CA PHE A 109 9.92 -9.41 14.63
C PHE A 109 9.22 -10.66 15.19
N GLY A 110 7.91 -10.61 15.40
CA GLY A 110 7.11 -11.74 15.87
C GLY A 110 7.15 -12.95 14.92
N LYS A 111 7.34 -12.73 13.61
CA LYS A 111 7.52 -13.80 12.61
C LYS A 111 8.97 -14.27 12.51
N ALA A 112 9.91 -13.33 12.51
CA ALA A 112 11.33 -13.62 12.30
C ALA A 112 11.98 -14.30 13.50
N LEU A 113 11.65 -13.90 14.74
CA LEU A 113 12.27 -14.44 15.94
C LEU A 113 12.05 -15.96 16.09
N PRO A 114 10.83 -16.51 15.96
CA PRO A 114 10.62 -17.95 16.00
C PRO A 114 11.36 -18.69 14.88
N ALA A 115 11.33 -18.17 13.66
CA ALA A 115 12.06 -18.77 12.52
C ALA A 115 13.57 -18.79 12.79
N PHE A 116 14.13 -17.70 13.30
CA PHE A 116 15.54 -17.60 13.67
C PHE A 116 15.92 -18.61 14.77
N LEU A 117 15.07 -18.78 15.79
CA LEU A 117 15.29 -19.76 16.85
C LEU A 117 15.25 -21.20 16.34
N GLN A 118 14.39 -21.53 15.37
CA GLN A 118 14.37 -22.86 14.75
C GLN A 118 15.67 -23.18 13.99
N LEU A 119 16.32 -22.16 13.43
CA LEU A 119 17.61 -22.32 12.74
C LEU A 119 18.79 -22.52 13.69
N LYS A 120 18.60 -22.49 15.02
CA LYS A 120 19.67 -22.64 16.03
C LYS A 120 20.55 -23.87 15.78
N ASN A 121 19.97 -25.01 15.37
CA ASN A 121 20.74 -26.22 15.11
C ASN A 121 21.63 -26.10 13.86
N ILE A 122 21.17 -25.35 12.85
CA ILE A 122 21.92 -25.06 11.63
C ILE A 122 23.07 -24.12 11.97
N TRP A 123 22.83 -23.04 12.70
CA TRP A 123 23.86 -22.08 13.11
C TRP A 123 24.95 -22.71 13.99
N ASN A 124 24.61 -23.69 14.82
CA ASN A 124 25.56 -24.42 15.66
C ASN A 124 26.25 -25.59 14.94
N SER A 125 25.89 -25.87 13.68
CA SER A 125 26.43 -27.00 12.94
C SER A 125 27.85 -26.73 12.46
N LYS A 126 28.81 -27.54 12.91
CA LYS A 126 30.19 -27.54 12.41
C LYS A 126 30.36 -28.16 11.03
N ARG A 127 29.27 -28.68 10.43
CA ARG A 127 29.28 -29.36 9.13
C ARG A 127 29.19 -28.39 7.94
N LEU A 128 28.82 -27.13 8.18
CA LEU A 128 28.74 -26.10 7.17
C LEU A 128 30.10 -25.40 7.10
N SER A 129 30.98 -25.86 6.22
CA SER A 129 32.23 -25.17 5.89
C SER A 129 31.99 -24.23 4.70
N ILE A 130 32.50 -23.00 4.80
CA ILE A 130 32.55 -22.07 3.67
C ILE A 130 33.68 -22.55 2.77
N ASN A 131 33.35 -23.08 1.58
CA ASN A 131 34.38 -23.31 0.56
C ASN A 131 34.85 -21.93 0.08
N GLN A 132 36.07 -21.57 0.45
CA GLN A 132 36.74 -20.39 -0.10
C GLN A 132 37.11 -20.71 -1.55
N TYR A 133 36.61 -19.90 -2.49
CA TYR A 133 37.04 -19.92 -3.88
C TYR A 133 38.39 -19.23 -4.04
#